data_AF-A0A5N8HA42-F1
#
_entry.id   AF-A0A5N8HA42-F1
#
_cell.length_a   1.000
_cell.length_b   1.000
_cell.length_c   1.000
_cell.angle_alpha   90.00
_cell.angle_beta   90.00
_cell.angle_gamma   90.00
#
_symmetry.space_group_name_H-M   'P 1'
#
loop_
_entity.id
_entity.type
_entity.pdbx_description
1 polymer ?
#
loop_
_entity_poly.entity_id
_entity_poly.type
_entity_poly.pdbx_seq_one_letter_code
_entity_poly.pdbx_strand_id
1 'polypeptide(L)'
;MESKRLDNAALAAGISPNYINAHGKPQSISAETKRRLLDAMHQRTATKVAVTPVPNVMVYTSGKKMPMVVEGSGEYSWLLTTEEGTQYKGHVT
;
A
#
# COMPACT_ATOMS: atom_id res chain seq x y z
N MET A 1 -17.53 -0.90 22.17
CA MET A 1 -16.12 -0.54 21.88
C MET A 1 -15.50 -1.38 20.75
N GLU A 2 -15.86 -2.65 20.62
CA GLU A 2 -15.31 -3.57 19.61
C GLU A 2 -15.66 -3.19 18.16
N SER A 3 -16.90 -2.76 17.90
CA SER A 3 -17.35 -2.32 16.56
C SER A 3 -16.51 -1.17 16.00
N LYS A 4 -16.18 -0.18 16.84
CA LYS A 4 -15.34 0.96 16.45
C LYS A 4 -13.90 0.54 16.10
N ARG A 5 -13.36 -0.47 16.79
CA ARG A 5 -12.03 -1.02 16.47
C ARG A 5 -12.05 -1.78 15.15
N LEU A 6 -13.09 -2.58 14.92
CA LEU A 6 -13.27 -3.30 13.67
C LEU A 6 -13.42 -2.34 12.48
N ASP A 7 -14.21 -1.28 12.64
CA ASP A 7 -14.41 -0.27 11.60
C ASP A 7 -13.11 0.49 11.28
N ASN A 8 -12.33 0.86 12.31
CA ASN A 8 -11.04 1.51 12.10
C ASN A 8 -10.02 0.58 11.40
N ALA A 9 -9.97 -0.70 11.78
CA ALA A 9 -9.09 -1.67 11.15
C ALA A 9 -9.47 -1.95 9.69
N ALA A 10 -10.76 -2.09 9.42
CA ALA A 10 -11.28 -2.21 8.06
C ALA A 10 -10.91 -1.00 7.20
N LEU A 11 -11.12 0.22 7.72
CA LEU A 11 -10.78 1.45 7.03
C LEU A 11 -9.27 1.55 6.73
N ALA A 12 -8.41 1.20 7.69
CA ALA A 12 -6.96 1.19 7.51
C ALA A 12 -6.50 0.18 6.43
N ALA A 13 -7.24 -0.91 6.25
CA ALA A 13 -7.02 -1.88 5.19
C ALA A 13 -7.65 -1.49 3.83
N GLY A 14 -8.21 -0.28 3.71
CA GLY A 14 -8.89 0.19 2.49
C GLY A 14 -10.29 -0.39 2.29
N ILE A 15 -10.88 -1.02 3.30
CA ILE A 15 -12.24 -1.58 3.24
C ILE A 15 -13.23 -0.48 3.66
N SER A 16 -13.96 0.06 2.68
CA SER A 16 -15.01 1.06 2.94
C SER A 16 -16.17 0.46 3.76
N PRO A 17 -16.74 1.19 4.73
CA PRO A 17 -17.87 0.70 5.51
C PRO A 17 -19.19 0.65 4.72
N ASN A 18 -19.29 1.38 3.61
CA ASN A 18 -20.47 1.50 2.78
C ASN A 18 -20.13 1.43 1.29
N TYR A 19 -21.09 0.99 0.48
CA TYR A 19 -20.99 0.93 -0.98
C TYR A 19 -22.33 1.27 -1.62
N ILE A 20 -22.31 1.53 -2.93
CA ILE A 20 -23.53 1.64 -3.76
C ILE A 20 -23.73 0.30 -4.43
N ASN A 21 -24.87 -0.35 -4.21
CA ASN A 21 -25.15 -1.64 -4.84
C ASN A 21 -25.51 -1.47 -6.33
N ALA A 22 -25.65 -2.59 -7.06
CA ALA A 22 -25.94 -2.59 -8.50
C ALA A 22 -27.26 -1.88 -8.88
N HIS A 23 -28.13 -1.61 -7.91
CA HIS A 23 -29.37 -0.87 -8.09
C HIS A 23 -29.25 0.61 -7.71
N GLY A 24 -28.04 1.12 -7.47
CA GLY A 24 -27.79 2.50 -7.10
C GLY A 24 -28.11 2.83 -5.64
N LYS A 25 -28.39 1.84 -4.79
CA LYS A 25 -28.76 2.08 -3.39
C LYS A 25 -27.54 2.02 -2.46
N PRO A 26 -27.37 2.99 -1.54
CA PRO A 26 -26.38 2.91 -0.49
C PRO A 26 -26.64 1.70 0.41
N GLN A 27 -25.60 0.93 0.70
CA GLN A 27 -25.66 -0.25 1.54
C GLN A 27 -24.41 -0.35 2.42
N SER A 28 -24.61 -0.69 3.70
CA SER A 28 -23.52 -0.90 4.64
C SER A 28 -22.99 -2.32 4.57
N ILE A 29 -21.68 -2.48 4.81
CA ILE A 29 -21.05 -3.79 4.97
C ILE A 29 -21.26 -4.26 6.41
N SER A 30 -21.77 -5.49 6.57
CA SER A 30 -21.98 -6.09 7.89
C SER A 30 -20.66 -6.31 8.63
N ALA A 31 -20.73 -6.39 9.97
CA ALA A 31 -19.55 -6.64 10.80
C ALA A 31 -18.88 -7.98 10.46
N GLU A 32 -19.66 -9.01 10.14
CA GLU A 32 -19.13 -10.33 9.76
C GLU A 32 -18.34 -10.25 8.44
N THR A 33 -18.89 -9.59 7.43
CA THR A 33 -18.22 -9.41 6.14
C THR A 33 -16.95 -8.57 6.30
N LYS A 34 -16.99 -7.50 7.10
CA LYS A 34 -15.79 -6.71 7.42
C LYS A 34 -14.69 -7.58 8.03
N ARG A 35 -15.03 -8.45 8.99
CA ARG A 35 -14.07 -9.35 9.64
C ARG A 35 -13.47 -10.36 8.65
N ARG A 36 -14.27 -10.96 7.77
CA ARG A 36 -13.76 -11.90 6.76
C ARG A 36 -12.87 -11.22 5.72
N LEU A 37 -13.24 -10.02 5.25
CA LEU A 37 -12.42 -9.24 4.34
C LEU A 37 -11.10 -8.83 4.99
N LEU A 38 -11.17 -8.38 6.25
CA LEU A 38 -9.98 -8.02 7.02
C LEU A 38 -9.06 -9.24 7.16
N ASP A 39 -9.60 -10.40 7.54
CA ASP A 39 -8.83 -11.64 7.63
C ASP A 39 -8.18 -12.00 6.29
N ALA A 40 -8.90 -11.92 5.16
CA ALA A 40 -8.33 -12.18 3.83
C ALA A 40 -7.20 -11.20 3.44
N MET A 41 -7.31 -9.92 3.83
CA MET A 41 -6.25 -8.93 3.63
C MET A 41 -5.03 -9.20 4.53
N HIS A 42 -5.26 -9.69 5.76
CA HIS A 42 -4.23 -9.97 6.76
C HIS A 42 -3.64 -11.39 6.66
N GLN A 43 -4.28 -12.33 5.96
CA GLN A 43 -3.69 -13.64 5.61
C GLN A 43 -2.51 -13.47 4.64
N ARG A 44 -2.52 -12.38 3.85
CA ARG A 44 -1.30 -11.83 3.25
C ARG A 44 -0.58 -10.96 4.27
N THR A 45 -0.34 -11.47 5.47
CA THR A 45 0.31 -10.69 6.53
C THR A 45 1.64 -10.29 5.94
N ALA A 46 1.73 -9.00 5.66
CA ALA A 46 2.94 -8.33 5.27
C ALA A 46 3.98 -8.80 6.27
N THR A 47 4.88 -9.68 5.82
CA THR A 47 6.11 -10.03 6.53
C THR A 47 6.61 -8.70 7.04
N LYS A 48 6.62 -8.48 8.37
CA LYS A 48 6.90 -7.19 9.00
C LYS A 48 8.03 -6.54 8.23
N VAL A 49 7.68 -5.62 7.32
CA VAL A 49 8.62 -5.21 6.28
C VAL A 49 9.67 -4.46 7.05
N ALA A 50 10.91 -4.97 7.03
CA ALA A 50 12.03 -4.23 7.58
C ALA A 50 11.96 -2.83 6.97
N VAL A 51 12.15 -1.80 7.79
CA VAL A 51 12.21 -0.43 7.27
C VAL A 51 13.30 -0.43 6.20
N THR A 52 12.87 -0.33 4.95
CA THR A 52 13.75 -0.33 3.79
C THR A 52 13.91 1.11 3.36
N PRO A 53 15.11 1.52 2.92
CA PRO A 53 15.32 2.90 2.47
C PRO A 53 14.44 3.29 1.28
N VAL A 54 13.88 2.32 0.56
CA VAL A 54 13.04 2.52 -0.61
C VAL A 54 11.78 1.66 -0.48
N PRO A 55 10.61 2.12 -0.94
CA PRO A 55 9.41 1.31 -0.93
C PRO A 55 9.57 0.09 -1.87
N ASN A 56 8.88 -1.01 -1.52
CA ASN A 56 8.94 -2.27 -2.28
C ASN A 56 8.59 -2.12 -3.77
N VAL A 57 7.64 -1.23 -4.07
CA VAL A 57 7.21 -0.91 -5.44
C VAL A 57 6.93 0.57 -5.52
N MET A 58 7.41 1.22 -6.58
CA MET A 58 7.03 2.58 -6.95
C MET A 58 6.47 2.61 -8.36
N VAL A 59 5.35 3.32 -8.52
CA VAL A 59 4.69 3.51 -9.81
C VAL A 59 4.86 4.97 -10.22
N TYR A 60 5.53 5.16 -11.36
CA TYR A 60 5.75 6.47 -11.96
C TYR A 60 4.91 6.61 -13.22
N THR A 61 4.38 7.81 -13.46
CA THR A 61 3.71 8.11 -14.74
C THR A 61 4.72 8.65 -15.73
N SER A 62 4.72 8.11 -16.95
CA SER A 62 5.60 8.58 -18.03
C SER A 62 5.44 10.09 -18.28
N GLY A 63 6.55 10.76 -18.58
CA GLY A 63 6.59 12.20 -18.86
C GLY A 63 6.55 13.13 -17.64
N LYS A 64 6.33 12.60 -16.43
CA LYS A 64 6.35 13.40 -15.19
C LYS A 64 7.60 13.12 -14.37
N LYS A 65 8.35 14.18 -14.06
CA LYS A 65 9.43 14.09 -13.06
C LYS A 65 8.80 13.88 -11.68
N MET A 66 9.09 12.76 -11.07
CA MET A 66 8.63 12.40 -9.73
C MET A 66 9.85 12.04 -8.88
N PRO A 67 10.07 12.70 -7.74
CA PRO A 67 11.19 12.38 -6.87
C PRO A 67 10.95 11.05 -6.16
N MET A 68 12.02 10.26 -6.05
CA MET A 68 12.09 9.08 -5.19
C MET A 68 12.71 9.50 -3.86
N VAL A 69 11.94 9.48 -2.77
CA VAL A 69 12.48 9.78 -1.44
C VAL A 69 13.10 8.50 -0.89
N VAL A 70 14.34 8.60 -0.43
CA VAL A 70 15.01 7.53 0.31
C VAL A 70 14.84 7.81 1.80
N GLU A 71 14.27 6.84 2.52
CA GLU A 71 14.07 6.93 3.97
C GLU A 71 15.32 6.45 4.72
N GLY A 72 15.60 7.07 5.87
CA GLY A 72 16.78 6.76 6.68
C GLY A 72 17.85 7.84 6.60
N SER A 73 19.04 7.52 7.11
CA SER A 73 20.19 8.41 7.15
C SER A 73 21.45 7.65 6.78
N GLY A 74 22.25 8.20 5.88
CA GLY A 74 23.50 7.60 5.44
C GLY A 74 23.69 7.71 3.93
N GLU A 75 24.81 7.21 3.44
CA GLU A 75 25.09 7.19 2.00
C GLU A 75 24.53 5.93 1.35
N TYR A 76 23.69 6.10 0.34
CA TYR A 76 23.11 5.01 -0.42
C TYR A 76 23.57 5.07 -1.88
N SER A 77 24.07 3.94 -2.39
CA SER A 77 24.24 3.71 -3.82
C SER A 77 23.00 3.02 -4.38
N TRP A 78 22.46 3.53 -5.48
CA TRP A 78 21.28 2.94 -6.14
C TRP A 78 21.60 2.47 -7.56
N LEU A 79 20.88 1.45 -7.99
CA LEU A 79 20.90 0.87 -9.34
C LEU A 79 19.46 0.64 -9.79
N LEU A 80 19.11 1.16 -10.97
CA LEU A 80 17.83 0.94 -11.64
C LEU A 80 18.09 0.19 -12.94
N THR A 81 17.55 -1.01 -13.05
CA THR A 81 17.61 -1.82 -14.28
C THR A 81 16.26 -1.72 -14.99
N THR A 82 16.24 -1.27 -16.24
CA THR A 82 15.03 -1.27 -17.06
C THR A 82 14.67 -2.68 -17.51
N GLU A 83 13.45 -2.87 -18.00
CA GLU A 83 13.03 -4.14 -18.59
C GLU A 83 13.91 -4.58 -19.77
N GLU A 84 14.45 -3.63 -20.53
CA GLU A 84 15.40 -3.87 -21.63
C GLU A 84 16.84 -4.18 -21.15
N GLY A 85 17.09 -4.19 -19.84
CA GLY A 85 18.41 -4.45 -19.26
C GLY A 85 19.34 -3.23 -19.13
N THR A 86 18.92 -2.05 -19.58
CA THR A 86 19.67 -0.80 -19.37
C THR A 86 19.78 -0.47 -17.89
N GLN A 87 20.99 -0.13 -17.43
CA GLN A 87 21.26 0.20 -16.03
C GLN A 87 21.53 1.68 -15.84
N TYR A 88 20.85 2.29 -14.87
CA TYR A 88 21.11 3.63 -14.35
C TYR A 88 21.58 3.51 -12.90
N LYS A 89 22.53 4.35 -12.49
CA LYS A 89 23.06 4.31 -11.13
C LYS A 89 23.38 5.71 -10.59
N GLY A 90 23.43 5.84 -9.28
CA GLY A 90 23.78 7.08 -8.62
C GLY A 90 23.93 6.91 -7.11
N HIS A 91 24.15 8.03 -6.42
CA HIS A 91 24.32 8.09 -4.97
C HIS A 91 23.36 9.12 -4.37
N VAL A 92 22.92 8.88 -3.13
CA VAL A 92 22.11 9.81 -2.34
C VAL A 92 22.61 9.81 -0.90
N THR A 93 22.57 10.98 -0.28
CA THR A 93 23.04 11.29 1.09
C THR A 93 21.88 11.77 1.95
#